data_AF-A0A925UY67-F1
#
_entry.id   AF-A0A925UY67-F1
#
_cell.length_a   1.000
_cell.length_b   1.000
_cell.length_c   1.000
_cell.angle_alpha   90.00
_cell.angle_beta   90.00
_cell.angle_gamma   90.00
#
_symmetry.space_group_name_H-M   'P 1'
#
loop_
_entity.id
_entity.type
_entity.pdbx_description
1 polymer ?
#
loop_
_entity_poly.entity_id
_entity_poly.type
_entity_poly.pdbx_seq_one_letter_code
_entity_poly.pdbx_strand_id
1 'polypeptide(L)'
;LGTISLDLKEDKTFEMTVVFPLKGTWVLAGSKLTLTPTLKEGETMSFGGKKTMDFEVDASGTSMTSSMDDDGMKGSLVMTKSDAGK
;
A
#
# COMPACT_ATOMS: atom_id res chain seq x y z
N LEU A 1 -16.37 -8.74 -2.04
CA LEU A 1 -14.96 -8.49 -1.64
C LEU A 1 -14.40 -7.54 -2.69
N GLY A 2 -14.21 -6.26 -2.35
CA GLY A 2 -13.69 -5.29 -3.30
C GLY A 2 -12.28 -5.67 -3.72
N THR A 3 -12.00 -5.61 -5.01
CA THR A 3 -10.65 -5.85 -5.52
C THR A 3 -9.76 -4.72 -5.03
N ILE A 4 -8.71 -5.07 -4.29
CA ILE A 4 -7.67 -4.12 -3.92
C ILE A 4 -6.59 -4.20 -4.99
N SER A 5 -6.28 -3.07 -5.63
CA SER A 5 -5.20 -2.97 -6.61
C SER A 5 -4.16 -1.97 -6.14
N LEU A 6 -2.88 -2.28 -6.38
CA LEU A 6 -1.76 -1.39 -6.15
C LEU A 6 -0.88 -1.41 -7.40
N ASP A 7 -0.65 -0.23 -7.96
CA ASP A 7 0.28 0.02 -9.05
C ASP A 7 1.44 0.88 -8.53
N LEU A 8 2.67 0.37 -8.70
CA LEU A 8 3.90 1.04 -8.32
C LEU A 8 4.61 1.50 -9.59
N LYS A 9 4.66 2.82 -9.79
CA LYS A 9 5.27 3.42 -10.98
C LYS A 9 6.78 3.58 -10.80
N GLU A 10 7.51 3.57 -11.92
CA GLU A 10 8.97 3.70 -11.95
C GLU A 10 9.46 5.04 -11.38
N ASP A 11 8.64 6.10 -11.51
CA ASP A 11 8.91 7.46 -11.01
C ASP A 11 8.77 7.61 -9.47
N LYS A 12 8.63 6.49 -8.75
CA LYS A 12 8.42 6.43 -7.30
C LYS A 12 7.07 6.96 -6.82
N THR A 13 6.08 7.02 -7.72
CA THR A 13 4.67 7.26 -7.35
C THR A 13 3.86 5.96 -7.38
N PHE A 14 2.75 5.91 -6.64
CA PHE A 14 1.82 4.78 -6.64
C PHE A 14 0.38 5.22 -6.87
N GLU A 15 -0.43 4.30 -7.38
CA GLU A 15 -1.89 4.37 -7.38
C GLU A 15 -2.45 3.12 -6.73
N MET A 16 -3.34 3.27 -5.75
CA MET A 16 -3.95 2.15 -5.03
C MET A 16 -5.46 2.32 -4.96
N THR A 17 -6.21 1.29 -5.34
CA THR A 17 -7.66 1.27 -5.21
C THR A 17 -8.04 0.33 -4.08
N VAL A 18 -8.67 0.87 -3.03
CA VAL A 18 -9.21 0.08 -1.91
C VAL A 18 -10.71 0.37 -1.80
N VAL A 19 -11.12 1.26 -0.89
CA VAL A 19 -12.47 1.85 -0.83
C VAL A 19 -12.53 3.14 -1.65
N PHE A 20 -11.40 3.87 -1.70
CA PHE A 20 -11.21 5.08 -2.49
C PHE A 20 -9.86 5.01 -3.20
N PRO A 21 -9.69 5.69 -4.35
CA PRO A 21 -8.42 5.77 -5.03
C PRO A 21 -7.44 6.62 -4.19
N LEU A 22 -6.27 6.04 -3.93
CA LEU A 22 -5.16 6.69 -3.25
C LEU A 22 -4.00 6.83 -4.22
N LYS A 23 -3.32 7.96 -4.11
CA LYS A 23 -2.09 8.22 -4.86
C LYS A 23 -1.06 8.81 -3.91
N GLY A 24 0.21 8.61 -4.21
CA GLY A 24 1.28 9.13 -3.38
C GLY A 24 2.64 8.66 -3.84
N THR A 25 3.60 8.69 -2.93
CA THR A 25 4.96 8.22 -3.19
C THR A 25 5.23 6.91 -2.48
N TRP A 26 6.18 6.14 -2.99
CA TRP A 26 6.62 4.89 -2.38
C TRP A 26 8.13 4.83 -2.26
N VAL A 27 8.59 4.12 -1.22
CA VAL A 27 10.01 3.83 -0.98
C VAL A 27 10.15 2.35 -0.65
N LEU A 28 11.08 1.68 -1.31
CA LEU A 28 11.48 0.31 -0.99
C LEU A 28 12.88 0.33 -0.38
N ALA A 29 13.00 -0.09 0.88
CA ALA A 29 14.26 -0.21 1.60
C ALA A 29 14.43 -1.66 2.09
N GLY A 30 15.28 -2.43 1.41
CA GLY A 30 15.40 -3.86 1.65
C GLY A 30 14.10 -4.58 1.34
N SER A 31 13.55 -5.30 2.32
CA SER A 31 12.26 -6.00 2.24
C SER A 31 11.08 -5.14 2.69
N LYS A 32 11.26 -3.85 2.96
CA LYS A 32 10.19 -2.97 3.45
C LYS A 32 9.76 -1.96 2.40
N LEU A 33 8.51 -2.05 1.97
CA LEU A 33 7.85 -1.06 1.10
C LEU A 33 7.01 -0.12 1.97
N THR A 34 7.24 1.18 1.87
CA THR A 34 6.46 2.21 2.55
C THR A 34 5.74 3.07 1.52
N LEU A 35 4.41 3.14 1.62
CA LEU A 35 3.56 4.02 0.83
C LEU A 35 3.18 5.26 1.64
N THR A 36 3.36 6.43 1.05
CA THR A 36 2.99 7.73 1.63
C THR A 36 1.92 8.38 0.76
N PRO A 37 0.64 8.29 1.13
CA PRO A 37 -0.44 8.92 0.36
C PRO A 37 -0.31 10.44 0.36
N THR A 38 -0.58 11.04 -0.80
CA THR A 38 -0.75 12.49 -0.94
C THR A 38 -2.21 12.82 -0.64
N LEU A 39 -2.45 13.41 0.52
CA LEU A 39 -3.78 13.86 0.95
C LEU A 39 -4.03 15.29 0.47
N LYS A 40 -5.29 15.63 0.15
CA LYS A 40 -5.66 17.03 -0.10
C LYS A 40 -5.66 17.80 1.21
N GLU A 41 -5.54 19.12 1.11
CA GLU A 41 -5.68 20.00 2.27
C GLU A 41 -7.04 19.77 2.94
N GLY A 42 -7.04 19.50 4.24
CA GLY A 42 -8.23 19.16 5.03
C GLY A 42 -8.59 17.67 5.09
N GLU A 43 -7.96 16.81 4.28
CA GLU A 43 -8.14 15.35 4.40
C GLU A 43 -7.22 14.77 5.48
N THR A 44 -7.79 13.94 6.35
CA THR A 44 -7.03 13.14 7.30
C THR A 44 -7.28 11.66 7.01
N MET A 45 -6.19 10.90 6.91
CA MET A 45 -6.24 9.46 6.73
C MET A 45 -5.27 8.82 7.72
N SER A 46 -5.72 7.73 8.33
CA SER A 46 -4.97 6.95 9.30
C SER A 46 -5.05 5.49 8.89
N PHE A 47 -3.90 4.81 8.89
CA PHE A 47 -3.78 3.38 8.65
C PHE A 47 -3.26 2.74 9.94
N GLY A 48 -4.15 2.44 10.89
CA GLY A 48 -3.75 1.94 12.21
C GLY A 48 -2.91 2.94 13.01
N GLY A 49 -3.34 4.21 13.03
CA GLY A 49 -2.65 5.30 13.73
C GLY A 49 -1.44 5.89 12.99
N LYS A 50 -1.12 5.41 11.77
CA LYS A 50 0.00 5.92 10.96
C LYS A 50 -0.49 6.69 9.73
N LYS A 51 0.33 7.65 9.28
CA LYS A 51 0.12 8.39 8.02
C LYS A 51 0.64 7.65 6.79
N THR A 52 1.41 6.58 7.00
CA THR A 52 2.02 5.75 5.96
C THR A 52 1.51 4.32 6.07
N MET A 53 1.54 3.60 4.95
CA MET A 53 1.29 2.16 4.91
C MET A 53 2.61 1.43 4.71
N ASP A 54 2.95 0.57 5.65
CA ASP A 54 4.14 -0.27 5.56
C ASP A 54 3.73 -1.68 5.13
N PHE A 55 4.46 -2.22 4.16
CA PHE A 55 4.34 -3.59 3.68
C PHE A 55 5.70 -4.28 3.80
N GLU A 56 5.68 -5.52 4.25
CA GLU A 56 6.80 -6.44 4.10
C GLU A 56 6.67 -7.15 2.77
N VAL A 57 7.74 -7.09 1.98
CA VAL A 57 7.85 -7.74 0.68
C VAL A 57 8.56 -9.06 0.89
N ASP A 58 8.00 -10.15 0.37
CA ASP A 58 8.67 -11.45 0.41
C ASP A 58 9.98 -11.44 -0.40
N ALA A 59 10.85 -12.41 -0.16
CA ALA A 59 12.15 -12.52 -0.84
C ALA A 59 12.02 -12.65 -2.37
N SER A 60 10.87 -13.09 -2.86
CA SER A 60 10.57 -13.21 -4.30
C SER A 60 10.02 -11.91 -4.92
N GLY A 61 9.75 -10.87 -4.13
CA GLY A 61 9.08 -9.66 -4.62
C GLY A 61 7.66 -9.89 -5.14
N THR A 62 7.06 -11.04 -4.81
CA THR A 62 5.82 -11.52 -5.43
C THR A 62 4.62 -11.19 -4.57
N SER A 63 4.78 -11.27 -3.24
CA SER A 63 3.74 -10.98 -2.27
C SER A 63 4.19 -9.87 -1.33
N MET A 64 3.22 -9.04 -0.94
CA MET A 64 3.40 -7.98 0.04
C MET A 64 2.38 -8.16 1.15
N THR A 65 2.84 -8.12 2.40
CA THR A 65 1.99 -8.24 3.60
C THR A 65 2.01 -6.94 4.39
N SER A 66 0.85 -6.36 4.65
CA SER A 66 0.70 -5.29 5.64
C SER A 66 -0.09 -5.78 6.83
N SER A 67 0.39 -5.46 8.03
CA SER A 67 -0.33 -5.62 9.29
C SER A 67 -0.84 -4.24 9.69
N MET A 68 -2.15 -4.04 9.60
CA MET A 68 -2.80 -2.83 10.10
C MET A 68 -3.34 -3.16 11.48
N ASP A 69 -2.73 -2.58 12.52
CA ASP A 69 -3.26 -2.59 13.87
C ASP A 69 -4.10 -1.33 14.05
N ASP A 70 -5.33 -1.35 13.55
CA ASP A 70 -6.33 -0.34 13.88
C ASP A 70 -7.38 -0.95 14.81
N ASP A 71 -7.88 -0.18 15.78
CA ASP A 71 -8.82 -0.64 16.82
C ASP A 71 -10.14 -1.22 16.23
N GLY A 72 -10.39 -1.05 14.93
CA GLY A 72 -11.52 -1.60 14.19
C GLY A 72 -11.19 -2.54 13.01
N MET A 73 -9.93 -2.69 12.60
CA MET A 73 -9.53 -3.56 11.49
C MET A 73 -8.27 -4.34 11.85
N LYS A 74 -8.44 -5.52 12.44
CA LYS A 74 -7.39 -6.54 12.50
C LYS A 74 -7.42 -7.33 11.20
N GLY A 75 -6.51 -7.02 10.29
CA GLY A 75 -6.45 -7.68 8.98
C GLY A 75 -5.02 -7.73 8.46
N SER A 76 -4.68 -8.86 7.82
CA SER A 76 -3.50 -8.96 6.99
C SER A 76 -3.91 -8.74 5.55
N LEU A 77 -3.30 -7.76 4.89
CA LEU A 77 -3.50 -7.56 3.47
C LEU A 77 -2.38 -8.25 2.70
N VAL A 78 -2.71 -9.26 1.91
CA VAL A 78 -1.78 -9.89 0.97
C VAL A 78 -2.04 -9.31 -0.41
N MET A 79 -1.07 -8.58 -0.96
CA MET A 79 -1.08 -8.14 -2.34
C MET A 79 -0.10 -8.98 -3.14
N THR A 80 -0.59 -9.71 -4.14
CA THR A 80 0.26 -10.33 -5.15
C THR A 80 0.52 -9.34 -6.28
N LYS A 81 1.79 -9.20 -6.68
CA LYS A 81 2.15 -8.43 -7.86
C LYS A 81 1.46 -9.05 -9.06
N SER A 82 0.51 -8.32 -9.65
CA SER A 82 -0.03 -8.69 -10.96
C SER A 82 1.09 -8.43 -11.96
N ASP A 83 1.70 -9.49 -12.48
CA ASP A 83 2.53 -9.38 -13.69
C ASP A 83 1.66 -8.69 -14.74
N ALA A 84 2.00 -7.46 -15.09
CA ALA A 84 1.42 -6.80 -16.25
C ALA A 84 1.83 -7.67 -17.44
N GLY A 85 0.93 -8.55 -17.85
CA GLY A 85 1.15 -9.48 -18.94
C GLY A 85 1.69 -8.74 -20.14
N LYS A 86 2.89 -9.16 -20.53
CA LYS A 86 3.62 -9.00 -21.80
C LYS A 86 2.93 -8.21 -22.92
#